data_AF-A0A2N3DZ64-F1
#
_entry.id   AF-A0A2N3DZ64-F1
#
_cell.length_a   1.000
_cell.length_b   1.000
_cell.length_c   1.000
_cell.angle_alpha   90.00
_cell.angle_beta   90.00
_cell.angle_gamma   90.00
#
_symmetry.space_group_name_H-M   'P 1'
#
loop_
_entity.id
_entity.type
_entity.pdbx_description
1 polymer ?
#
loop_
_entity_poly.entity_id
_entity_poly.type
_entity_poly.pdbx_seq_one_letter_code
_entity_poly.pdbx_strand_id
1 'polypeptide(L)'
;MKCRHCGAPLTKTFVDLGASPPSNAYLTKEALGAPEVWYPLRVLVCTGCWLVQTEDHAGREELFASDYAYFSSTSAGWLAHTKAYVER
;
A
#
# COMPACT_ATOMS: atom_id res chain seq x y z
N MET A 1 11.26 6.61 -12.55
CA MET A 1 10.56 5.30 -12.65
C MET A 1 9.73 5.23 -13.93
N LYS A 2 9.29 4.03 -14.34
CA LYS A 2 8.34 3.83 -15.45
C LYS A 2 6.93 3.59 -14.89
N CYS A 3 5.91 4.01 -15.63
CA CYS A 3 4.51 3.72 -15.30
C CYS A 3 4.28 2.20 -15.29
N ARG A 4 3.72 1.67 -14.20
CA ARG A 4 3.44 0.22 -14.05
C ARG A 4 2.41 -0.32 -15.05
N HIS A 5 1.58 0.54 -15.64
CA HIS A 5 0.57 0.13 -16.62
C HIS A 5 1.09 0.21 -18.07
N CYS A 6 1.59 1.38 -18.50
CA CYS A 6 1.94 1.61 -19.92
C CYS A 6 3.44 1.76 -20.19
N GLY A 7 4.30 1.71 -19.18
CA GLY A 7 5.76 1.80 -19.32
C GLY A 7 6.33 3.21 -19.60
N ALA A 8 5.48 4.23 -19.83
CA ALA A 8 5.92 5.60 -20.06
C ALA A 8 6.72 6.17 -18.87
N PRO A 9 7.72 7.05 -19.08
CA PRO A 9 8.44 7.70 -17.99
C PRO A 9 7.50 8.53 -17.10
N LEU A 10 7.64 8.42 -15.78
CA LEU A 10 6.93 9.29 -14.83
C LEU A 10 7.78 10.49 -14.46
N THR A 11 7.21 11.69 -14.62
CA THR A 11 7.91 12.97 -14.36
C THR A 11 7.10 13.95 -13.50
N LYS A 12 5.84 13.62 -13.18
CA LYS A 12 4.93 14.52 -12.46
C LYS A 12 4.56 13.94 -11.11
N THR A 13 4.88 14.69 -10.06
CA THR A 13 4.36 14.44 -8.71
C THR A 13 2.89 14.80 -8.67
N PHE A 14 2.07 13.86 -8.19
CA PHE A 14 0.66 14.08 -7.91
C PHE A 14 0.50 14.64 -6.49
N VAL A 15 1.06 13.95 -5.50
CA VAL A 15 1.14 14.42 -4.11
C VAL A 15 2.40 13.87 -3.45
N ASP A 16 2.97 14.65 -2.53
CA ASP A 16 4.05 14.22 -1.64
C ASP A 16 3.56 14.37 -0.20
N LEU A 17 3.48 13.25 0.53
CA LEU A 17 3.01 13.20 1.91
C LEU A 17 4.17 13.08 2.91
N GLY A 18 5.42 13.23 2.46
CA GLY A 18 6.61 13.08 3.29
C GLY A 18 7.01 11.62 3.44
N ALA A 19 7.41 11.22 4.65
CA ALA A 19 7.74 9.84 4.98
C ALA A 19 6.72 9.28 5.98
N SER A 20 6.45 7.97 5.93
CA SER A 20 5.56 7.29 6.86
C SER A 20 5.97 5.82 7.04
N PRO A 21 5.70 5.21 8.21
CA PRO A 21 5.89 3.78 8.41
C PRO A 21 4.82 2.98 7.66
N PRO A 22 5.02 1.66 7.42
CA PRO A 22 3.98 0.80 6.87
C PRO A 22 2.74 0.77 7.77
N SER A 23 1.58 1.06 7.18
CA SER A 23 0.32 1.26 7.92
C SER A 23 -0.14 0.11 8.81
N ASN A 24 0.27 -1.13 8.51
CA ASN A 24 -0.14 -2.34 9.24
C ASN A 24 1.03 -3.02 9.98
N ALA A 25 2.19 -2.38 10.09
CA ALA A 25 3.34 -2.91 10.84
C ALA A 25 3.28 -2.46 12.31
N TYR A 26 2.33 -3.02 13.07
CA TYR A 26 2.16 -2.67 14.48
C TYR A 26 3.37 -3.10 15.31
N LEU A 27 3.94 -2.17 16.09
CA LEU A 27 5.08 -2.47 16.94
C LEU A 27 4.70 -3.31 18.17
N THR A 28 5.55 -4.27 18.53
CA THR A 28 5.46 -4.95 19.84
C THR A 28 5.99 -4.03 20.94
N LYS A 29 5.69 -4.36 22.21
CA LYS A 29 6.18 -3.58 23.35
C LYS A 29 7.71 -3.50 23.39
N GLU A 30 8.38 -4.57 22.99
CA GLU A 30 9.84 -4.69 22.96
C GLU A 30 10.44 -3.83 21.83
N ALA A 31 9.71 -3.65 20.73
CA ALA A 31 10.15 -2.87 19.58
C ALA A 31 9.99 -1.34 19.76
N LEU A 32 9.22 -0.89 20.77
CA LEU A 32 8.97 0.55 21.01
C LEU A 32 10.23 1.39 21.25
N GLY A 33 11.32 0.77 21.72
CA GLY A 33 12.60 1.44 21.95
C GLY A 33 13.58 1.36 20.77
N ALA A 34 13.22 0.64 19.70
CA ALA A 34 14.07 0.44 18.53
C ALA A 34 13.72 1.44 17.41
N PRO A 35 14.63 1.65 16.43
CA PRO A 35 14.29 2.41 15.24
C PRO A 35 13.14 1.76 14.46
N GLU A 36 12.22 2.59 13.98
CA GLU A 36 11.13 2.17 13.10
C GLU A 36 11.52 2.43 11.63
N VAL A 37 11.07 1.55 10.72
CA VAL A 37 11.29 1.71 9.28
C VAL A 37 10.29 2.70 8.70
N TRP A 38 10.78 3.67 7.95
CA TRP A 38 9.97 4.72 7.32
C TRP A 38 10.28 4.78 5.82
N TYR A 39 9.25 4.93 5.00
CA TYR A 39 9.36 5.02 3.54
C TYR A 39 8.85 6.38 3.04
N PRO A 40 9.44 6.93 1.96
CA PRO A 40 8.85 8.07 1.27
C PRO A 40 7.46 7.72 0.73
N LEU A 41 6.47 8.53 1.08
CA LEU A 41 5.10 8.43 0.59
C LEU A 41 4.85 9.50 -0.47
N ARG A 42 5.48 9.30 -1.63
CA ARG A 42 5.26 10.11 -2.82
C ARG A 42 4.44 9.35 -3.84
N VAL A 43 3.48 10.06 -4.43
CA VAL A 43 2.61 9.55 -5.48
C VAL A 43 2.87 10.33 -6.75
N LEU A 44 3.07 9.62 -7.85
CA LEU A 44 3.29 10.18 -9.18
C LEU A 44 2.07 9.90 -10.07
N VAL A 45 1.87 10.73 -11.09
CA VAL A 45 0.83 10.54 -12.10
C VAL A 45 1.44 10.38 -13.49
N CYS A 46 0.97 9.37 -14.22
CA CYS A 46 1.32 9.19 -15.63
C CYS A 46 0.50 10.14 -16.51
N THR A 47 1.13 11.00 -17.30
CA THR A 47 0.41 11.88 -18.24
C THR A 47 0.03 11.19 -19.56
N GLY A 48 0.36 9.90 -19.72
CA GLY A 48 -0.02 9.10 -20.90
C GLY A 48 -1.26 8.23 -20.69
N CYS A 49 -1.37 7.56 -19.53
CA CYS A 49 -2.52 6.69 -19.19
C CYS A 49 -3.26 7.10 -17.91
N TRP A 50 -2.84 8.19 -17.25
CA TRP A 50 -3.46 8.72 -16.03
C TRP A 50 -3.42 7.82 -14.80
N LEU A 51 -2.68 6.71 -14.82
CA LEU A 51 -2.42 5.92 -13.62
C LEU A 51 -1.64 6.77 -12.58
N VAL A 52 -2.29 6.98 -11.44
CA VAL A 52 -1.70 7.51 -10.22
C VAL A 52 -1.13 6.34 -9.41
N GLN A 53 0.15 6.40 -9.03
CA GLN A 53 0.87 5.28 -8.43
C GLN A 53 1.97 5.73 -7.47
N THR A 54 2.28 4.90 -6.49
CA THR A 54 3.40 5.09 -5.57
C THR A 54 4.73 4.66 -6.19
N GLU A 55 5.81 5.27 -5.69
CA GLU A 55 7.16 4.74 -5.86
C GLU A 55 7.28 3.35 -5.17
N ASP A 56 8.19 2.50 -5.64
CA ASP A 56 8.39 1.16 -5.09
C ASP A 56 9.57 1.17 -4.11
N HIS A 57 9.26 1.21 -2.81
CA HIS A 57 10.27 1.24 -1.75
C HIS A 57 10.21 0.04 -0.80
N ALA A 58 9.01 -0.53 -0.57
CA ALA A 58 8.81 -1.63 0.36
C ALA A 58 8.60 -2.95 -0.39
N GLY A 59 9.25 -4.02 0.07
CA GLY A 59 9.11 -5.35 -0.52
C GLY A 59 7.79 -6.01 -0.12
N ARG A 60 7.26 -6.90 -0.98
CA ARG A 60 6.04 -7.66 -0.65
C ARG A 60 6.16 -8.47 0.64
N GLU A 61 7.35 -9.01 0.94
CA GLU A 61 7.60 -9.79 2.14
C GLU A 61 7.53 -8.94 3.42
N GLU A 62 7.75 -7.62 3.32
CA GLU A 62 7.64 -6.67 4.43
C GLU A 62 6.17 -6.28 4.68
N LEU A 63 5.38 -6.18 3.61
CA LEU A 63 3.96 -5.78 3.69
C LEU A 63 3.02 -6.96 4.01
N PHE A 64 3.40 -8.17 3.62
CA PHE A 64 2.62 -9.40 3.78
C PHE A 64 3.35 -10.42 4.66
N ALA A 65 3.82 -9.95 5.81
CA ALA A 65 4.45 -10.79 6.81
C ALA A 65 3.45 -11.76 7.48
N SER A 66 3.97 -12.73 8.23
CA SER A 66 3.17 -13.77 8.89
C SER A 66 2.16 -13.23 9.90
N ASP A 67 2.37 -12.02 10.41
CA ASP A 67 1.54 -11.32 11.39
C ASP A 67 0.61 -10.27 10.74
N TYR A 68 0.25 -10.45 9.46
CA TYR A 68 -0.66 -9.57 8.73
C TYR A 68 -1.98 -9.33 9.49
N ALA A 69 -2.21 -8.08 9.88
CA ALA A 69 -3.24 -7.74 10.86
C ALA A 69 -4.67 -7.61 10.29
N TYR A 70 -4.87 -7.73 8.98
CA TYR A 70 -6.18 -7.48 8.36
C TYR A 70 -6.90 -8.78 7.98
N PHE A 71 -8.05 -9.02 8.63
CA PHE A 71 -8.90 -10.19 8.41
C PHE A 71 -10.26 -9.79 7.82
N SER A 72 -10.44 -9.95 6.52
CA SER A 72 -11.65 -9.50 5.82
C SER A 72 -12.93 -10.18 6.30
N SER A 73 -12.84 -11.41 6.82
CA SER A 73 -13.98 -12.18 7.34
C SER A 73 -14.61 -11.58 8.60
N THR A 74 -13.95 -10.61 9.25
CA THR A 74 -14.49 -9.93 10.43
C THR A 74 -15.51 -8.83 10.08
N SER A 75 -15.56 -8.41 8.80
CA SER A 75 -16.49 -7.40 8.32
C SER A 75 -17.78 -8.03 7.78
N ALA A 76 -18.89 -7.83 8.48
CA ALA A 76 -20.20 -8.28 8.04
C ALA A 76 -20.58 -7.71 6.66
N GLY A 77 -20.23 -6.45 6.38
CA GLY A 77 -20.43 -5.82 5.07
C GLY A 77 -19.61 -6.50 3.98
N TRP A 78 -18.36 -6.88 4.28
CA TRP A 78 -17.51 -7.58 3.32
C TRP A 78 -18.01 -9.00 3.01
N LEU A 79 -18.48 -9.73 4.03
CA LEU A 79 -19.11 -11.04 3.86
C LEU A 79 -20.37 -10.97 2.99
N ALA A 80 -21.24 -9.98 3.24
CA ALA A 80 -22.43 -9.76 2.42
C ALA A 80 -22.06 -9.42 0.96
N HIS A 81 -21.06 -8.57 0.76
CA HIS A 81 -20.56 -8.21 -0.57
C HIS A 81 -20.01 -9.42 -1.34
N THR A 82 -19.15 -10.22 -0.70
CA THR A 82 -18.55 -11.41 -1.34
C THR A 82 -19.58 -12.48 -1.66
N LYS A 83 -20.58 -12.70 -0.80
CA LYS A 83 -21.73 -13.56 -1.11
C LYS A 83 -22.46 -13.10 -2.38
N ALA A 84 -22.80 -11.81 -2.45
CA ALA A 84 -23.49 -11.25 -3.61
C ALA A 84 -22.64 -11.31 -4.90
N TYR A 85 -21.31 -11.24 -4.79
CA TYR A 85 -20.40 -11.33 -5.94
C TYR A 85 -20.38 -12.73 -6.58
N VAL A 86 -20.47 -13.80 -5.80
CA VAL A 86 -20.39 -15.19 -6.32
C VAL A 86 -21.75 -15.77 -6.71
N GLU A 87 -22.85 -15.21 -6.20
CA GLU A 87 -24.22 -15.63 -6.55
C GLU A 87 -24.74 -14.95 -7.83
N ARG A 88 -24.00 -13.98 -8.38
CA ARG A 88 -24.30 -13.29 -9.64
C ARG A 88 -23.41 -13.82 -10.76
#